data_AF-A0A9D2Q1C4-F1
#
_entry.id   AF-A0A9D2Q1C4-F1
#
_cell.length_a   1.000
_cell.length_b   1.000
_cell.length_c   1.000
_cell.angle_alpha   90.00
_cell.angle_beta   90.00
_cell.angle_gamma   90.00
#
_symmetry.space_group_name_H-M   'P 1'
#
loop_
_entity.id
_entity.type
_entity.pdbx_description
1 polymer ?
#
loop_
_entity_poly.entity_id
_entity_poly.type
_entity_poly.pdbx_seq_one_letter_code
_entity_poly.pdbx_strand_id
1 'polypeptide(L)'
;GLPGTTVDTTPLPPRVEGQWGESVPEDAEWAGATTLGTMTLAGQHLIAPGGTGLTARKTWLLLEDRIVALGSDIRTGTRAETKTVLEHRNLGARPGRLLVDGEAIGADPVEVDGATWAHLEGTGGYVLLEDTRLRAVQDERAGSWSRNHASGSEETLRRHYATLEAVHPGEGSSYAYVLLPGAGEEETRRAASDPGAEIVRNDDVAQAVRAGRVLAVNFWAEGRVRDVAARGPACVMMQDVGRARELSISDPTHRQDTVRLELEGAPRLQATDTDRVSVRQVRGRLDLTVDTSGLGGRSVLVTLAP
;
A
#
# COMPACT_ATOMS: atom_id res chain seq x y z
N GLY A 1 4.98 -12.96 -10.07
CA GLY A 1 3.93 -12.99 -9.03
C GLY A 1 2.74 -12.18 -9.50
N LEU A 2 1.65 -12.11 -8.75
CA LEU A 2 0.54 -11.20 -9.07
C LEU A 2 0.93 -9.75 -8.69
N PRO A 3 0.49 -8.72 -9.43
CA PRO A 3 0.89 -7.34 -9.14
C PRO A 3 0.39 -6.87 -7.77
N GLY A 4 1.23 -6.14 -7.04
CA GLY A 4 0.94 -5.55 -5.73
C GLY A 4 1.11 -6.49 -4.53
N THR A 5 1.27 -7.80 -4.74
CA THR A 5 1.35 -8.76 -3.64
C THR A 5 2.75 -8.78 -2.99
N THR A 6 2.79 -9.08 -1.69
CA THR A 6 4.01 -9.56 -1.01
C THR A 6 3.89 -11.08 -0.89
N VAL A 7 4.93 -11.82 -1.26
CA VAL A 7 4.85 -13.28 -1.47
C VAL A 7 6.11 -13.95 -0.97
N ASP A 8 5.91 -15.05 -0.24
CA ASP A 8 6.91 -16.05 0.07
C ASP A 8 6.92 -17.05 -1.10
N THR A 9 8.08 -17.34 -1.64
CA THR A 9 8.21 -18.14 -2.87
C THR A 9 8.05 -19.64 -2.67
N THR A 10 7.71 -20.11 -1.47
CA THR A 10 7.33 -21.50 -1.18
C THR A 10 6.19 -21.95 -2.11
N PRO A 11 6.37 -23.02 -2.90
CA PRO A 11 5.29 -23.54 -3.72
C PRO A 11 4.13 -24.06 -2.87
N LEU A 12 2.92 -23.54 -3.13
CA LEU A 12 1.72 -23.97 -2.45
C LEU A 12 0.93 -24.96 -3.32
N PRO A 13 0.36 -26.03 -2.73
CA PRO A 13 -0.50 -26.94 -3.47
C PRO A 13 -1.82 -26.23 -3.88
N PRO A 14 -2.49 -26.67 -4.95
CA PRO A 14 -3.83 -26.20 -5.26
C PRO A 14 -4.77 -26.42 -4.06
N ARG A 15 -5.60 -25.41 -3.73
CA ARG A 15 -6.54 -25.44 -2.59
C ARG A 15 -5.86 -25.53 -1.21
N VAL A 16 -4.70 -24.90 -1.06
CA VAL A 16 -3.88 -24.92 0.17
C VAL A 16 -4.62 -24.50 1.44
N GLU A 17 -5.64 -23.63 1.34
CA GLU A 17 -6.49 -23.18 2.46
C GLU A 17 -7.92 -23.76 2.41
N GLY A 18 -8.11 -24.90 1.74
CA GLY A 18 -9.43 -25.48 1.49
C GLY A 18 -10.12 -24.89 0.26
N GLN A 19 -11.44 -25.07 0.18
CA GLN A 19 -12.27 -24.56 -0.92
C GLN A 19 -13.31 -23.56 -0.39
N TRP A 20 -14.01 -22.87 -1.29
CA TRP A 20 -15.18 -22.04 -0.94
C TRP A 20 -14.94 -20.92 0.09
N GLY A 21 -13.69 -20.53 0.35
CA GLY A 21 -13.36 -19.55 1.39
C GLY A 21 -13.55 -20.07 2.82
N GLU A 22 -13.37 -21.39 3.04
CA GLU A 22 -13.48 -22.05 4.34
C GLU A 22 -12.51 -21.49 5.40
N SER A 23 -11.37 -20.94 4.97
CA SER A 23 -10.35 -20.35 5.83
C SER A 23 -10.15 -18.88 5.49
N VAL A 24 -10.04 -18.06 6.55
CA VAL A 24 -9.63 -16.66 6.49
C VAL A 24 -8.51 -16.43 7.51
N PRO A 25 -7.61 -15.47 7.30
CA PRO A 25 -6.55 -15.20 8.26
C PRO A 25 -7.12 -14.56 9.53
N GLU A 26 -7.47 -15.39 10.53
CA GLU A 26 -8.09 -14.94 11.78
C GLU A 26 -7.18 -14.04 12.63
N ASP A 27 -5.86 -14.23 12.49
CA ASP A 27 -4.82 -13.44 13.18
C ASP A 27 -4.46 -12.13 12.46
N ALA A 28 -5.08 -11.83 11.32
CA ALA A 28 -4.90 -10.53 10.67
C ALA A 28 -5.49 -9.43 11.54
N GLU A 29 -4.70 -8.40 11.81
CA GLU A 29 -5.11 -7.28 12.67
C GLU A 29 -6.27 -6.52 12.05
N TRP A 30 -6.14 -6.10 10.79
CA TRP A 30 -7.20 -5.47 10.02
C TRP A 30 -6.85 -5.36 8.52
N ALA A 31 -7.89 -5.16 7.72
CA ALA A 31 -7.81 -4.65 6.36
C ALA A 31 -8.95 -3.63 6.18
N GLY A 32 -8.64 -2.43 5.71
CA GLY A 32 -9.59 -1.33 5.70
C GLY A 32 -9.06 -0.08 5.02
N ALA A 33 -9.88 0.96 4.97
CA ALA A 33 -9.52 2.20 4.29
C ALA A 33 -10.26 3.42 4.87
N THR A 34 -9.76 4.60 4.52
CA THR A 34 -10.50 5.86 4.66
C THR A 34 -10.41 6.67 3.36
N THR A 35 -11.38 7.55 3.11
CA THR A 35 -11.48 8.35 1.87
C THR A 35 -11.73 9.82 2.20
N LEU A 36 -10.99 10.73 1.58
CA LEU A 36 -11.10 12.18 1.74
C LEU A 36 -11.12 12.82 0.36
N GLY A 37 -12.26 13.33 -0.07
CA GLY A 37 -12.46 13.79 -1.46
C GLY A 37 -12.27 12.64 -2.45
N THR A 38 -11.37 12.82 -3.42
CA THR A 38 -11.00 11.82 -4.44
C THR A 38 -9.91 10.86 -3.99
N MET A 39 -9.31 11.10 -2.82
CA MET A 39 -8.16 10.34 -2.32
C MET A 39 -8.61 9.22 -1.40
N THR A 40 -7.89 8.11 -1.39
CA THR A 40 -8.15 6.96 -0.51
C THR A 40 -6.86 6.45 0.10
N LEU A 41 -6.87 6.24 1.40
CA LEU A 41 -5.81 5.54 2.12
C LEU A 41 -6.32 4.16 2.52
N ALA A 42 -5.70 3.11 1.99
CA ALA A 42 -6.02 1.72 2.31
C ALA A 42 -4.85 1.05 3.02
N GLY A 43 -5.14 0.06 3.85
CA GLY A 43 -4.16 -0.79 4.48
C GLY A 43 -4.61 -2.23 4.62
N GLN A 44 -3.64 -3.14 4.67
CA GLN A 44 -3.83 -4.57 4.88
C GLN A 44 -2.69 -5.12 5.73
N HIS A 45 -3.01 -5.72 6.87
CA HIS A 45 -2.12 -6.69 7.51
C HIS A 45 -2.27 -8.02 6.77
N LEU A 46 -1.27 -8.34 5.94
CA LEU A 46 -1.21 -9.58 5.20
C LEU A 46 -0.75 -10.70 6.14
N ILE A 47 -1.52 -11.78 6.20
CA ILE A 47 -1.04 -13.10 6.62
C ILE A 47 -1.10 -13.99 5.38
N ALA A 48 0.04 -14.54 4.96
CA ALA A 48 0.12 -15.33 3.74
C ALA A 48 -0.45 -16.74 3.93
N PRO A 49 -1.02 -17.34 2.87
CA PRO A 49 -1.53 -18.71 2.92
C PRO A 49 -0.40 -19.75 3.02
N GLY A 50 -0.80 -20.99 3.29
CA GLY A 50 0.07 -22.16 3.28
C GLY A 50 0.90 -22.35 4.54
N GLY A 51 0.57 -21.64 5.62
CA GLY A 51 1.30 -21.74 6.88
C GLY A 51 2.78 -21.35 6.77
N THR A 52 3.13 -20.51 5.77
CA THR A 52 4.51 -20.03 5.57
C THR A 52 4.98 -19.13 6.72
N GLY A 53 4.03 -18.55 7.47
CA GLY A 53 4.32 -17.55 8.49
C GLY A 53 4.66 -16.19 7.90
N LEU A 54 4.54 -16.00 6.57
CA LEU A 54 4.73 -14.69 5.97
C LEU A 54 3.66 -13.71 6.45
N THR A 55 4.11 -12.58 6.97
CA THR A 55 3.27 -11.42 7.25
C THR A 55 3.92 -10.13 6.78
N ALA A 56 3.08 -9.14 6.48
CA ALA A 56 3.49 -7.82 6.08
C ALA A 56 2.39 -6.79 6.39
N ARG A 57 2.79 -5.56 6.68
CA ARG A 57 1.90 -4.40 6.77
C ARG A 57 1.99 -3.59 5.50
N LYS A 58 0.89 -3.56 4.74
CA LYS A 58 0.83 -2.98 3.40
C LYS A 58 -0.10 -1.79 3.40
N THR A 59 0.34 -0.66 2.88
CA THR A 59 -0.44 0.59 2.79
C THR A 59 -0.42 1.11 1.38
N TRP A 60 -1.56 1.64 0.92
CA TRP A 60 -1.70 2.31 -0.37
C TRP A 60 -2.40 3.66 -0.20
N LEU A 61 -1.75 4.74 -0.61
CA LEU A 61 -2.36 6.04 -0.77
C LEU A 61 -2.67 6.26 -2.25
N LEU A 62 -3.95 6.23 -2.60
CA LEU A 62 -4.46 6.48 -3.94
C LEU A 62 -4.75 7.98 -4.05
N LEU A 63 -4.01 8.64 -4.94
CA LEU A 63 -4.18 10.03 -5.33
C LEU A 63 -4.75 10.08 -6.76
N GLU A 64 -5.04 11.28 -7.26
CA GLU A 64 -5.67 11.45 -8.58
C GLU A 64 -4.80 10.96 -9.74
N ASP A 65 -3.48 11.14 -9.63
CA ASP A 65 -2.52 10.88 -10.71
C ASP A 65 -1.51 9.78 -10.38
N ARG A 66 -1.45 9.32 -9.12
CA ARG A 66 -0.44 8.38 -8.65
C ARG A 66 -0.94 7.53 -7.47
N ILE A 67 -0.24 6.43 -7.24
CA ILE A 67 -0.47 5.56 -6.07
C ILE A 67 0.84 5.43 -5.32
N VAL A 68 0.86 5.72 -4.02
CA VAL A 68 2.02 5.49 -3.16
C VAL A 68 1.78 4.19 -2.40
N ALA A 69 2.69 3.23 -2.52
CA ALA A 69 2.61 1.93 -1.88
C ALA A 69 3.75 1.76 -0.88
N LEU A 70 3.40 1.47 0.38
CA LEU A 70 4.34 1.20 1.46
C LEU A 70 4.17 -0.24 1.96
N GLY A 71 5.27 -0.80 2.43
CA GLY A 71 5.37 -2.10 3.08
C GLY A 71 6.33 -2.04 4.25
N SER A 72 5.98 -2.68 5.36
CA SER A 72 6.83 -2.78 6.55
C SER A 72 6.52 -4.08 7.32
N ASP A 73 7.36 -4.39 8.32
CA ASP A 73 7.24 -5.61 9.14
C ASP A 73 7.11 -6.88 8.27
N ILE A 74 7.87 -6.94 7.17
CA ILE A 74 7.87 -8.08 6.26
C ILE A 74 8.76 -9.16 6.86
N ARG A 75 8.15 -10.30 7.20
CA ARG A 75 8.80 -11.45 7.84
C ARG A 75 8.19 -12.73 7.35
N THR A 76 8.95 -13.81 7.30
CA THR A 76 8.45 -15.14 6.96
C THR A 76 9.02 -16.22 7.89
N GLY A 77 8.22 -17.27 8.13
CA GLY A 77 8.66 -18.44 8.88
C GLY A 77 9.47 -19.45 8.05
N THR A 78 9.59 -19.25 6.74
CA THR A 78 10.32 -20.15 5.83
C THR A 78 11.72 -19.64 5.52
N ARG A 79 12.49 -20.42 4.73
CA ARG A 79 13.78 -20.00 4.16
C ARG A 79 13.66 -19.58 2.69
N ALA A 80 12.46 -19.55 2.15
CA ALA A 80 12.23 -19.15 0.77
C ALA A 80 12.44 -17.64 0.62
N GLU A 81 12.73 -17.21 -0.61
CA GLU A 81 12.81 -15.79 -0.92
C GLU A 81 11.45 -15.13 -0.68
N THR A 82 11.45 -13.97 -0.04
CA THR A 82 10.28 -13.10 0.08
C THR A 82 10.44 -11.92 -0.87
N LYS A 83 9.35 -11.56 -1.57
CA LYS A 83 9.37 -10.45 -2.53
C LYS A 83 8.06 -9.69 -2.56
N THR A 84 8.11 -8.45 -3.01
CA THR A 84 6.92 -7.66 -3.37
C THR A 84 6.91 -7.39 -4.86
N VAL A 85 5.79 -7.67 -5.52
CA VAL A 85 5.63 -7.51 -6.96
C VAL A 85 5.14 -6.10 -7.24
N LEU A 86 5.98 -5.24 -7.81
CA LEU A 86 5.60 -3.88 -8.21
C LEU A 86 4.75 -3.92 -9.49
N GLU A 87 5.13 -4.77 -10.44
CA GLU A 87 4.41 -4.98 -11.69
C GLU A 87 4.57 -6.42 -12.20
N HIS A 88 3.51 -6.94 -12.83
CA HIS A 88 3.50 -8.16 -13.61
C HIS A 88 2.51 -8.00 -14.77
N ARG A 89 2.95 -7.28 -15.81
CA ARG A 89 2.10 -6.81 -16.91
C ARG A 89 2.12 -7.78 -18.08
N ASN A 90 0.95 -8.23 -18.54
CA ASN A 90 0.82 -8.93 -19.82
C ASN A 90 0.99 -7.95 -20.99
N LEU A 91 1.92 -8.23 -21.90
CA LEU A 91 2.28 -7.42 -23.06
C LEU A 91 1.70 -7.98 -24.38
N GLY A 92 0.99 -9.11 -24.31
CA GLY A 92 0.41 -9.76 -25.48
C GLY A 92 1.41 -10.67 -26.20
N ALA A 93 1.38 -10.63 -27.53
CA ALA A 93 2.15 -11.54 -28.39
C ALA A 93 3.60 -11.08 -28.66
N ARG A 94 4.00 -9.91 -28.18
CA ARG A 94 5.35 -9.35 -28.37
C ARG A 94 5.86 -8.75 -27.07
N PRO A 95 7.18 -8.70 -26.84
CA PRO A 95 7.74 -7.96 -25.72
C PRO A 95 7.50 -6.45 -25.92
N GLY A 96 7.39 -5.72 -24.81
CA GLY A 96 7.40 -4.26 -24.77
C GLY A 96 8.79 -3.72 -24.45
N ARG A 97 8.89 -2.42 -24.13
CA ARG A 97 10.13 -1.79 -23.66
C ARG A 97 10.03 -1.46 -22.17
N LEU A 98 10.68 -2.28 -21.35
CA LEU A 98 10.89 -2.03 -19.92
C LEU A 98 12.26 -1.42 -19.69
N LEU A 99 12.32 -0.33 -18.93
CA LEU A 99 13.55 0.30 -18.48
C LEU A 99 13.66 0.27 -16.97
N VAL A 100 14.88 0.13 -16.46
CA VAL A 100 15.25 0.44 -15.06
C VAL A 100 16.42 1.43 -15.12
N ASP A 101 16.23 2.61 -14.52
CA ASP A 101 17.19 3.73 -14.55
C ASP A 101 17.72 4.10 -15.95
N GLY A 102 16.89 3.91 -16.98
CA GLY A 102 17.22 4.18 -18.38
C GLY A 102 17.82 2.99 -19.13
N GLU A 103 18.21 1.92 -18.45
CA GLU A 103 18.76 0.70 -19.05
C GLU A 103 17.64 -0.27 -19.44
N ALA A 104 17.74 -0.86 -20.63
CA ALA A 104 16.71 -1.74 -21.18
C ALA A 104 16.78 -3.15 -20.56
N ILE A 105 15.61 -3.67 -20.17
CA ILE A 105 15.47 -5.00 -19.57
C ILE A 105 15.10 -6.04 -20.62
N GLY A 106 15.84 -7.15 -20.64
CA GLY A 106 15.64 -8.27 -21.57
C GLY A 106 14.94 -9.48 -20.95
N ALA A 107 15.13 -10.63 -21.60
CA ALA A 107 14.54 -11.90 -21.17
C ALA A 107 15.26 -12.56 -19.99
N ASP A 108 16.53 -12.22 -19.78
CA ASP A 108 17.28 -12.68 -18.61
C ASP A 108 16.97 -11.76 -17.42
N PRO A 109 16.58 -12.31 -16.25
CA PRO A 109 16.37 -11.51 -15.06
C PRO A 109 17.64 -10.75 -14.66
N VAL A 110 17.47 -9.47 -14.36
CA VAL A 110 18.52 -8.65 -13.76
C VAL A 110 18.11 -8.21 -12.37
N GLU A 111 19.09 -8.04 -11.50
CA GLU A 111 18.88 -7.46 -10.17
C GLU A 111 19.72 -6.19 -10.08
N VAL A 112 19.06 -5.10 -9.69
CA VAL A 112 19.63 -3.76 -9.60
C VAL A 112 19.48 -3.29 -8.17
N ASP A 113 20.61 -3.11 -7.50
CA ASP A 113 20.66 -2.47 -6.18
C ASP A 113 20.61 -0.95 -6.35
N GLY A 114 19.87 -0.26 -5.49
CA GLY A 114 19.79 1.20 -5.50
C GLY A 114 19.08 1.77 -6.73
N ALA A 115 18.21 0.98 -7.37
CA ALA A 115 17.40 1.45 -8.48
C ALA A 115 16.52 2.63 -8.03
N THR A 116 16.35 3.64 -8.89
CA THR A 116 15.57 4.84 -8.53
C THR A 116 14.23 4.91 -9.24
N TRP A 117 14.16 4.45 -10.50
CA TRP A 117 12.91 4.36 -11.23
C TRP A 117 12.93 3.26 -12.29
N ALA A 118 11.72 2.87 -12.71
CA ALA A 118 11.49 2.01 -13.87
C ALA A 118 10.35 2.58 -14.71
N HIS A 119 10.35 2.30 -16.02
CA HIS A 119 9.27 2.70 -16.92
C HIS A 119 8.94 1.57 -17.88
N LEU A 120 7.64 1.30 -18.04
CA LEU A 120 7.14 0.35 -19.01
C LEU A 120 6.31 1.07 -20.06
N GLU A 121 6.77 1.03 -21.30
CA GLU A 121 6.10 1.67 -22.44
C GLU A 121 4.63 1.25 -22.56
N GLY A 122 3.74 2.23 -22.72
CA GLY A 122 2.30 2.02 -22.82
C GLY A 122 1.62 1.63 -21.49
N THR A 123 2.34 1.61 -20.38
CA THR A 123 1.80 1.28 -19.05
C THR A 123 1.99 2.43 -18.05
N GLY A 124 3.23 2.88 -17.81
CA GLY A 124 3.52 3.95 -16.86
C GLY A 124 4.87 3.82 -16.17
N GLY A 125 5.06 4.67 -15.17
CA GLY A 125 6.28 4.78 -14.37
C GLY A 125 6.17 4.17 -12.97
N TYR A 126 7.32 3.79 -12.43
CA TYR A 126 7.50 3.32 -11.06
C TYR A 126 8.69 4.06 -10.46
N VAL A 127 8.51 4.72 -9.32
CA VAL A 127 9.58 5.43 -8.62
C VAL A 127 9.81 4.77 -7.27
N LEU A 128 11.05 4.41 -6.95
CA LEU A 128 11.41 3.82 -5.67
C LEU A 128 11.71 4.94 -4.67
N LEU A 129 11.14 4.84 -3.47
CA LEU A 129 11.25 5.86 -2.42
C LEU A 129 12.23 5.48 -1.30
N GLU A 130 12.79 4.29 -1.37
CA GLU A 130 13.82 3.78 -0.47
C GLU A 130 14.74 2.81 -1.22
N ASP A 131 15.93 2.56 -0.66
CA ASP A 131 16.91 1.65 -1.25
C ASP A 131 16.31 0.24 -1.38
N THR A 132 16.04 -0.16 -2.62
CA THR A 132 15.37 -1.42 -2.95
C THR A 132 16.24 -2.23 -3.89
N ARG A 133 16.41 -3.54 -3.60
CA ARG A 133 16.94 -4.50 -4.57
C ARG A 133 15.84 -4.86 -5.55
N LEU A 134 15.88 -4.28 -6.74
CA LEU A 134 14.86 -4.45 -7.76
C LEU A 134 15.26 -5.57 -8.73
N ARG A 135 14.45 -6.62 -8.82
CA ARG A 135 14.54 -7.63 -9.87
C ARG A 135 13.61 -7.28 -11.02
N ALA A 136 14.14 -7.25 -12.24
CA ALA A 136 13.40 -6.94 -13.45
C ALA A 136 13.61 -8.00 -14.55
N VAL A 137 12.54 -8.34 -15.27
CA VAL A 137 12.60 -9.29 -16.39
C VAL A 137 11.47 -9.08 -17.39
N GLN A 138 11.73 -9.37 -18.67
CA GLN A 138 10.71 -9.51 -19.71
C GLN A 138 10.70 -10.91 -20.34
N ASP A 139 9.93 -11.85 -19.78
CA ASP A 139 9.88 -13.25 -20.21
C ASP A 139 8.61 -13.62 -21.03
N GLU A 140 8.71 -14.64 -21.89
CA GLU A 140 7.54 -15.32 -22.47
C GLU A 140 7.07 -16.41 -21.52
N ARG A 141 5.77 -16.42 -21.22
CA ARG A 141 5.13 -17.44 -20.39
C ARG A 141 4.11 -18.21 -21.21
N ALA A 142 4.07 -19.53 -20.99
CA ALA A 142 3.14 -20.43 -21.66
C ALA A 142 2.19 -21.11 -20.67
N GLY A 143 0.92 -21.25 -21.07
CA GLY A 143 -0.08 -21.94 -20.26
C GLY A 143 -1.34 -22.27 -21.06
N SER A 144 -2.14 -23.18 -20.53
CA SER A 144 -3.46 -23.54 -21.05
C SER A 144 -4.54 -23.23 -20.01
N TRP A 145 -5.77 -23.03 -20.45
CA TRP A 145 -6.89 -22.83 -19.53
C TRP A 145 -7.16 -24.07 -18.66
N SER A 146 -6.90 -25.27 -19.20
CA SER A 146 -7.04 -26.55 -18.49
C SER A 146 -6.18 -26.66 -17.21
N ARG A 147 -5.07 -25.91 -17.12
CA ARG A 147 -4.24 -25.86 -15.90
C ARG A 147 -4.92 -25.12 -14.74
N ASN A 148 -5.79 -24.17 -15.05
CA ASN A 148 -6.45 -23.32 -14.05
C ASN A 148 -7.90 -23.74 -13.79
N HIS A 149 -8.53 -24.42 -14.76
CA HIS A 149 -9.93 -24.81 -14.67
C HIS A 149 -10.19 -26.15 -15.37
N ALA A 150 -10.93 -27.05 -14.72
CA ALA A 150 -11.15 -28.41 -15.21
C ALA A 150 -11.86 -28.49 -16.58
N SER A 151 -12.69 -27.50 -16.91
CA SER A 151 -13.35 -27.38 -18.23
C SER A 151 -12.61 -26.47 -19.22
N GLY A 152 -11.37 -26.06 -18.90
CA GLY A 152 -10.57 -25.18 -19.74
C GLY A 152 -10.01 -25.92 -20.96
N SER A 153 -9.79 -25.18 -22.05
CA SER A 153 -9.09 -25.69 -23.25
C SER A 153 -7.66 -26.11 -22.94
N GLU A 154 -7.20 -27.18 -23.60
CA GLU A 154 -5.80 -27.64 -23.58
C GLU A 154 -4.88 -26.84 -24.52
N GLU A 155 -5.44 -25.93 -25.33
CA GLU A 155 -4.65 -25.06 -26.21
C GLU A 155 -3.60 -24.28 -25.41
N THR A 156 -2.35 -24.38 -25.85
CA THR A 156 -1.23 -23.65 -25.24
C THR A 156 -1.17 -22.24 -25.79
N LEU A 157 -1.38 -21.26 -24.90
CA LEU A 157 -1.23 -19.85 -25.17
C LEU A 157 0.15 -19.37 -24.69
N ARG A 158 0.74 -18.45 -25.44
CA ARG A 158 2.04 -17.80 -25.13
C ARG A 158 1.86 -16.30 -25.03
N ARG A 159 2.36 -15.68 -23.97
CA ARG A 159 2.28 -14.24 -23.75
C ARG A 159 3.57 -13.72 -23.15
N HIS A 160 3.99 -12.54 -23.57
CA HIS A 160 5.10 -11.84 -22.96
C HIS A 160 4.62 -11.09 -21.72
N TYR A 161 5.47 -11.06 -20.70
CA TYR A 161 5.23 -10.30 -19.47
C TYR A 161 6.41 -9.37 -19.19
N ALA A 162 6.13 -8.23 -18.56
CA ALA A 162 7.14 -7.41 -17.89
C ALA A 162 6.91 -7.52 -16.39
N THR A 163 7.97 -7.82 -15.64
CA THR A 163 7.89 -8.06 -14.20
C THR A 163 8.92 -7.22 -13.47
N LEU A 164 8.48 -6.54 -12.41
CA LEU A 164 9.29 -5.77 -11.47
C LEU A 164 9.00 -6.28 -10.05
N GLU A 165 10.03 -6.68 -9.31
CA GLU A 165 9.92 -7.27 -7.98
C GLU A 165 10.96 -6.66 -7.03
N ALA A 166 10.51 -6.11 -5.90
CA ALA A 166 11.39 -5.79 -4.78
C ALA A 166 11.73 -7.10 -4.04
N VAL A 167 13.00 -7.44 -3.96
CA VAL A 167 13.49 -8.65 -3.27
C VAL A 167 13.89 -8.30 -1.84
N HIS A 168 13.35 -9.05 -0.87
CA HIS A 168 13.52 -8.75 0.55
C HIS A 168 14.66 -9.57 1.16
N PRO A 169 15.71 -8.92 1.74
CA PRO A 169 16.90 -9.61 2.21
C PRO A 169 16.74 -10.36 3.55
N GLY A 170 15.64 -10.13 4.29
CA GLY A 170 15.40 -10.81 5.56
C GLY A 170 14.22 -10.28 6.36
N GLU A 171 14.18 -10.66 7.64
CA GLU A 171 13.14 -10.28 8.59
C GLU A 171 13.09 -8.76 8.83
N GLY A 172 11.89 -8.21 8.95
CA GLY A 172 11.68 -6.78 9.17
C GLY A 172 11.94 -5.90 7.94
N SER A 173 11.97 -6.49 6.74
CA SER A 173 12.14 -5.74 5.50
C SER A 173 10.98 -4.79 5.23
N SER A 174 11.23 -3.77 4.41
CA SER A 174 10.25 -2.78 3.96
C SER A 174 10.27 -2.65 2.43
N TYR A 175 9.27 -1.97 1.88
CA TYR A 175 9.35 -1.38 0.55
C TYR A 175 8.61 -0.04 0.53
N ALA A 176 8.99 0.83 -0.38
CA ALA A 176 8.22 2.02 -0.69
C ALA A 176 8.38 2.44 -2.15
N TYR A 177 7.28 2.64 -2.86
CA TYR A 177 7.31 3.05 -4.27
C TYR A 177 6.06 3.85 -4.67
N VAL A 178 6.20 4.64 -5.74
CA VAL A 178 5.11 5.36 -6.40
C VAL A 178 4.83 4.71 -7.75
N LEU A 179 3.57 4.48 -8.06
CA LEU A 179 3.09 4.12 -9.38
C LEU A 179 2.56 5.38 -10.06
N LEU A 180 2.97 5.59 -11.31
CA LEU A 180 2.57 6.72 -12.16
C LEU A 180 1.87 6.16 -13.42
N PRO A 181 0.59 5.80 -13.34
CA PRO A 181 -0.14 5.23 -14.47
C PRO A 181 -0.15 6.19 -15.67
N GLY A 182 0.22 5.69 -16.85
CA GLY A 182 0.21 6.48 -18.09
C GLY A 182 1.33 7.52 -18.23
N ALA A 183 2.17 7.72 -17.21
CA ALA A 183 3.32 8.63 -17.30
C ALA A 183 4.34 8.15 -18.34
N GLY A 184 4.91 9.10 -19.08
CA GLY A 184 5.98 8.81 -20.04
C GLY A 184 7.34 8.59 -19.36
N GLU A 185 8.33 8.15 -20.14
CA GLU A 185 9.70 7.89 -19.64
C GLU A 185 10.33 9.13 -18.99
N GLU A 186 10.28 10.28 -19.67
CA GLU A 186 10.87 11.52 -19.18
C GLU A 186 10.15 12.08 -17.94
N GLU A 187 8.83 11.93 -17.88
CA GLU A 187 8.04 12.28 -16.70
C GLU A 187 8.41 11.40 -15.51
N THR A 188 8.52 10.09 -15.73
CA THR A 188 8.93 9.11 -14.72
C THR A 188 10.33 9.40 -14.19
N ARG A 189 11.29 9.67 -15.08
CA ARG A 189 12.67 10.04 -14.71
C ARG A 189 12.70 11.29 -13.84
N ARG A 190 11.91 12.32 -14.15
CA ARG A 190 11.83 13.53 -13.32
C ARG A 190 11.20 13.24 -11.96
N ALA A 191 10.16 12.42 -11.94
CA ALA A 191 9.52 12.01 -10.70
C ALA A 191 10.45 11.21 -9.78
N ALA A 192 11.52 10.59 -10.29
CA ALA A 192 12.55 9.97 -9.45
C ALA A 192 13.28 10.99 -8.53
N SER A 193 13.37 12.26 -8.94
CA SER A 193 13.96 13.33 -8.13
C SER A 193 12.92 14.12 -7.31
N ASP A 194 11.68 14.16 -7.78
CA ASP A 194 10.55 14.79 -7.09
C ASP A 194 9.31 13.90 -7.20
N PRO A 195 9.16 12.88 -6.33
CA PRO A 195 8.09 11.89 -6.43
C PRO A 195 6.71 12.44 -6.05
N GLY A 196 6.61 13.69 -5.62
CA GLY A 196 5.35 14.29 -5.13
C GLY A 196 4.80 13.66 -3.85
N ALA A 197 5.56 12.77 -3.21
CA ALA A 197 5.21 12.07 -1.98
C ALA A 197 6.45 11.90 -1.10
N GLU A 198 6.30 12.11 0.20
CA GLU A 198 7.33 11.90 1.21
C GLU A 198 6.88 10.81 2.17
N ILE A 199 7.74 9.83 2.44
CA ILE A 199 7.54 8.86 3.52
C ILE A 199 7.81 9.56 4.84
N VAL A 200 6.78 9.71 5.67
CA VAL A 200 6.89 10.29 7.01
C VAL A 200 7.25 9.22 8.03
N ARG A 201 6.71 8.01 7.85
CA ARG A 201 6.98 6.83 8.68
C ARG A 201 6.62 5.57 7.90
N ASN A 202 7.37 4.48 8.06
CA ASN A 202 7.07 3.19 7.44
C ASN A 202 7.57 2.05 8.34
N ASP A 203 6.83 1.75 9.41
CA ASP A 203 7.19 0.70 10.38
C ASP A 203 5.96 -0.07 10.90
N ASP A 204 6.21 -0.94 11.88
CA ASP A 204 5.22 -1.82 12.51
C ASP A 204 4.15 -1.09 13.32
N VAL A 205 4.38 0.17 13.69
CA VAL A 205 3.41 1.00 14.44
C VAL A 205 2.54 1.81 13.50
N ALA A 206 3.13 2.42 12.46
CA ALA A 206 2.37 3.21 11.50
C ALA A 206 3.08 3.37 10.15
N GLN A 207 2.27 3.53 9.11
CA GLN A 207 2.71 3.88 7.76
C GLN A 207 2.08 5.20 7.34
N ALA A 208 2.92 6.18 6.99
CA ALA A 208 2.50 7.55 6.78
C ALA A 208 3.17 8.18 5.56
N VAL A 209 2.35 8.83 4.73
CA VAL A 209 2.78 9.56 3.53
C VAL A 209 2.28 10.99 3.61
N ARG A 210 3.15 11.93 3.24
CA ARG A 210 2.77 13.32 2.96
C ARG A 210 2.81 13.56 1.46
N ALA A 211 1.68 13.97 0.87
CA ALA A 211 1.58 14.31 -0.55
C ALA A 211 0.91 15.68 -0.70
N GLY A 212 1.69 16.68 -1.12
CA GLY A 212 1.24 18.07 -1.11
C GLY A 212 0.80 18.54 0.29
N ARG A 213 -0.50 18.83 0.43
CA ARG A 213 -1.14 19.28 1.70
C ARG A 213 -1.72 18.15 2.54
N VAL A 214 -1.71 16.92 2.02
CA VAL A 214 -2.34 15.77 2.64
C VAL A 214 -1.32 15.02 3.47
N LEU A 215 -1.69 14.71 4.71
CA LEU A 215 -1.03 13.71 5.54
C LEU A 215 -1.97 12.51 5.65
N ALA A 216 -1.51 11.36 5.20
CA ALA A 216 -2.25 10.10 5.25
C ALA A 216 -1.49 9.11 6.14
N VAL A 217 -2.16 8.53 7.13
CA VAL A 217 -1.55 7.68 8.15
C VAL A 217 -2.44 6.47 8.43
N ASN A 218 -1.89 5.29 8.25
CA ASN A 218 -2.42 4.05 8.81
C ASN A 218 -1.69 3.76 10.11
N PHE A 219 -2.42 3.73 11.22
CA PHE A 219 -1.93 3.26 12.50
C PHE A 219 -2.26 1.78 12.66
N TRP A 220 -1.23 0.97 12.89
CA TRP A 220 -1.35 -0.44 13.22
C TRP A 220 -1.52 -0.66 14.72
N ALA A 221 -0.89 0.21 15.53
CA ALA A 221 -0.96 0.22 16.98
C ALA A 221 -1.09 1.66 17.51
N GLU A 222 -1.18 1.81 18.84
CA GLU A 222 -1.02 3.12 19.47
C GLU A 222 0.34 3.73 19.08
N GLY A 223 0.32 4.98 18.62
CA GLY A 223 1.52 5.60 18.09
C GLY A 223 1.32 7.05 17.69
N ARG A 224 2.42 7.66 17.26
CA ARG A 224 2.47 9.06 16.83
C ARG A 224 3.17 9.19 15.48
N VAL A 225 2.62 10.06 14.64
CA VAL A 225 3.21 10.52 13.39
C VAL A 225 3.09 12.04 13.36
N ARG A 226 4.23 12.73 13.48
CA ARG A 226 4.30 14.20 13.59
C ARG A 226 3.36 14.72 14.71
N ASP A 227 2.42 15.58 14.35
CA ASP A 227 1.43 16.24 15.22
C ASP A 227 0.19 15.37 15.50
N VAL A 228 0.13 14.14 14.99
CA VAL A 228 -1.04 13.24 15.10
C VAL A 228 -0.66 12.00 15.89
N ALA A 229 -1.41 11.68 16.95
CA ALA A 229 -1.29 10.39 17.63
C ALA A 229 -2.62 9.65 17.66
N ALA A 230 -2.58 8.34 17.46
CA ALA A 230 -3.73 7.46 17.63
C ALA A 230 -3.54 6.58 18.87
N ARG A 231 -4.62 6.26 19.56
CA ARG A 231 -4.62 5.35 20.73
C ARG A 231 -4.83 3.88 20.37
N GLY A 232 -4.78 3.54 19.08
CA GLY A 232 -5.03 2.21 18.56
C GLY A 232 -5.11 2.23 17.03
N PRO A 233 -5.54 1.12 16.41
CA PRO A 233 -5.67 1.02 14.96
C PRO A 233 -6.61 2.08 14.39
N ALA A 234 -6.17 2.75 13.32
CA ALA A 234 -6.97 3.76 12.63
C ALA A 234 -6.42 4.05 11.24
N CYS A 235 -7.30 4.29 10.26
CA CYS A 235 -6.91 4.95 9.02
C CYS A 235 -7.29 6.43 9.13
N VAL A 236 -6.33 7.33 8.94
CA VAL A 236 -6.51 8.77 9.11
C VAL A 236 -5.93 9.50 7.89
N MET A 237 -6.73 10.34 7.25
CA MET A 237 -6.25 11.35 6.33
C MET A 237 -6.60 12.74 6.84
N MET A 238 -5.71 13.70 6.62
CA MET A 238 -5.99 15.10 6.91
C MET A 238 -5.35 16.05 5.91
N GLN A 239 -6.03 17.16 5.66
CA GLN A 239 -5.53 18.23 4.80
C GLN A 239 -5.88 19.61 5.36
N ASP A 240 -4.96 20.56 5.24
CA ASP A 240 -5.21 21.95 5.61
C ASP A 240 -5.90 22.72 4.45
N VAL A 241 -7.09 23.26 4.72
CA VAL A 241 -7.90 24.06 3.79
C VAL A 241 -8.09 25.47 4.35
N GLY A 242 -7.20 26.38 3.95
CA GLY A 242 -7.20 27.75 4.47
C GLY A 242 -6.85 27.78 5.96
N ARG A 243 -7.83 28.11 6.81
CA ARG A 243 -7.70 28.06 8.28
C ARG A 243 -8.37 26.83 8.90
N ALA A 244 -9.04 26.02 8.09
CA ALA A 244 -9.67 24.79 8.52
C ALA A 244 -8.76 23.59 8.23
N ARG A 245 -9.03 22.47 8.91
CA ARG A 245 -8.43 21.17 8.66
C ARG A 245 -9.54 20.17 8.44
N GLU A 246 -9.53 19.50 7.29
CA GLU A 246 -10.45 18.41 7.00
C GLU A 246 -9.79 17.09 7.36
N LEU A 247 -10.54 16.18 7.96
CA LEU A 247 -10.09 14.86 8.32
C LEU A 247 -11.08 13.80 7.83
N SER A 248 -10.54 12.65 7.45
CA SER A 248 -11.30 11.42 7.27
C SER A 248 -10.68 10.33 8.13
N ILE A 249 -11.52 9.69 8.95
CA ILE A 249 -11.09 8.76 9.98
C ILE A 249 -11.97 7.51 9.90
N SER A 250 -11.36 6.32 9.91
CA SER A 250 -12.11 5.06 10.04
C SER A 250 -11.49 4.13 11.08
N ASP A 251 -12.32 3.26 11.65
CA ASP A 251 -11.87 2.05 12.35
C ASP A 251 -11.75 0.91 11.32
N PRO A 252 -10.53 0.53 10.92
CA PRO A 252 -10.35 -0.54 9.95
C PRO A 252 -10.56 -1.94 10.55
N THR A 253 -10.65 -2.07 11.88
CA THR A 253 -10.86 -3.37 12.55
C THR A 253 -12.32 -3.81 12.52
N HIS A 254 -13.23 -2.85 12.31
CA HIS A 254 -14.69 -3.01 12.37
C HIS A 254 -15.22 -3.41 13.75
N ARG A 255 -14.43 -3.24 14.80
CA ARG A 255 -14.68 -3.73 16.17
C ARG A 255 -14.64 -2.63 17.22
N GLN A 256 -14.09 -1.46 16.92
CA GLN A 256 -13.98 -0.36 17.87
C GLN A 256 -15.28 0.45 17.87
N ASP A 257 -15.81 0.71 19.06
CA ASP A 257 -16.90 1.69 19.22
C ASP A 257 -16.39 3.12 19.05
N THR A 258 -15.11 3.37 19.36
CA THR A 258 -14.50 4.68 19.20
C THR A 258 -13.06 4.63 18.72
N VAL A 259 -12.70 5.54 17.83
CA VAL A 259 -11.30 5.89 17.52
C VAL A 259 -10.92 7.17 18.26
N ARG A 260 -9.74 7.18 18.91
CA ARG A 260 -9.25 8.35 19.65
C ARG A 260 -7.94 8.86 19.07
N LEU A 261 -7.93 10.15 18.73
CA LEU A 261 -6.77 10.83 18.18
C LEU A 261 -6.37 12.03 19.05
N GLU A 262 -5.09 12.37 19.04
CA GLU A 262 -4.56 13.63 19.55
C GLU A 262 -3.93 14.43 18.41
N LEU A 263 -4.28 15.71 18.32
CA LEU A 263 -3.70 16.64 17.34
C LEU A 263 -2.98 17.78 18.07
N GLU A 264 -1.66 17.89 17.89
CA GLU A 264 -0.84 18.98 18.43
C GLU A 264 -0.90 20.23 17.54
N GLY A 265 -0.64 21.41 18.12
CA GLY A 265 -0.49 22.63 17.33
C GLY A 265 -1.79 23.22 16.76
N ALA A 266 -2.96 22.77 17.23
CA ALA A 266 -4.28 23.23 16.79
C ALA A 266 -5.05 24.04 17.85
N PRO A 267 -4.52 25.18 18.37
CA PRO A 267 -4.97 25.73 19.65
C PRO A 267 -6.37 26.39 19.67
N ARG A 268 -7.16 26.38 18.58
CA ARG A 268 -8.51 26.98 18.57
C ARG A 268 -9.55 26.29 17.68
N LEU A 269 -9.25 25.13 17.10
CA LEU A 269 -10.22 24.52 16.18
C LEU A 269 -11.38 23.86 16.92
N GLN A 270 -12.58 23.98 16.36
CA GLN A 270 -13.81 23.31 16.77
C GLN A 270 -14.31 22.42 15.64
N ALA A 271 -14.93 21.29 15.97
CA ALA A 271 -15.61 20.47 14.98
C ALA A 271 -16.89 21.16 14.52
N THR A 272 -17.09 21.26 13.21
CA THR A 272 -18.33 21.81 12.63
C THR A 272 -19.45 20.79 12.51
N ASP A 273 -19.13 19.49 12.53
CA ASP A 273 -20.07 18.36 12.53
C ASP A 273 -19.73 17.45 13.74
N THR A 274 -20.69 17.31 14.65
CA THR A 274 -20.47 16.68 15.98
C THR A 274 -21.32 15.44 16.22
N ASP A 275 -22.07 14.94 15.23
CA ASP A 275 -22.97 13.81 15.44
C ASP A 275 -22.21 12.54 15.89
N ARG A 276 -20.97 12.39 15.41
CA ARG A 276 -20.05 11.30 15.77
C ARG A 276 -18.70 11.76 16.28
N VAL A 277 -18.44 13.06 16.37
CA VAL A 277 -17.12 13.57 16.73
C VAL A 277 -17.24 14.52 17.91
N SER A 278 -16.50 14.19 18.97
CA SER A 278 -16.30 15.08 20.11
C SER A 278 -14.85 15.56 20.14
N VAL A 279 -14.68 16.87 20.34
CA VAL A 279 -13.37 17.52 20.38
C VAL A 279 -13.20 18.19 21.74
N ARG A 280 -12.10 17.88 22.41
CA ARG A 280 -11.73 18.48 23.70
C ARG A 280 -10.38 19.18 23.60
N GLN A 281 -10.34 20.46 23.91
CA GLN A 281 -9.09 21.20 24.02
C GLN A 281 -8.34 20.82 25.30
N VAL A 282 -7.08 20.47 25.16
CA VAL A 282 -6.19 20.10 26.28
C VAL A 282 -4.85 20.79 26.06
N ARG A 283 -4.55 21.85 26.82
CA ARG A 283 -3.26 22.57 26.89
C ARG A 283 -2.35 22.37 25.66
N GLY A 284 -2.67 23.02 24.54
CA GLY A 284 -1.84 23.02 23.31
C GLY A 284 -2.13 21.89 22.32
N ARG A 285 -3.09 21.00 22.60
CA ARG A 285 -3.57 19.96 21.69
C ARG A 285 -5.10 19.83 21.69
N LEU A 286 -5.62 19.09 20.72
CA LEU A 286 -7.01 18.63 20.62
C LEU A 286 -7.06 17.13 20.82
N ASP A 287 -7.88 16.67 21.75
CA ASP A 287 -8.26 15.27 21.87
C ASP A 287 -9.56 15.07 21.07
N LEU A 288 -9.52 14.22 20.05
CA LEU A 288 -10.67 13.85 19.23
C LEU A 288 -11.13 12.45 19.63
N THR A 289 -12.42 12.29 19.88
CA THR A 289 -13.06 10.97 20.01
C THR A 289 -14.13 10.85 18.94
N VAL A 290 -13.96 9.86 18.07
CA VAL A 290 -14.83 9.56 16.93
C VAL A 290 -15.62 8.30 17.24
N ASP A 291 -16.95 8.39 17.23
CA ASP A 291 -17.87 7.26 17.37
C ASP A 291 -17.94 6.45 16.06
N THR A 292 -17.29 5.29 16.08
CA THR A 292 -17.23 4.32 14.98
C THR A 292 -18.19 3.14 15.16
N SER A 293 -19.02 3.16 16.20
CA SER A 293 -19.98 2.10 16.48
C SER A 293 -20.95 1.89 15.29
N GLY A 294 -21.10 0.62 14.89
CA GLY A 294 -21.98 0.21 13.79
C GLY A 294 -21.57 0.73 12.40
N LEU A 295 -20.38 1.32 12.23
CA LEU A 295 -19.95 1.84 10.94
C LEU A 295 -19.40 0.77 10.00
N GLY A 296 -18.89 -0.35 10.52
CA GLY A 296 -18.35 -1.45 9.72
C GLY A 296 -17.22 -1.00 8.78
N GLY A 297 -16.30 -0.16 9.28
CA GLY A 297 -15.17 0.36 8.50
C GLY A 297 -15.45 1.65 7.71
N ARG A 298 -16.69 2.16 7.70
CA ARG A 298 -16.99 3.44 7.03
C ARG A 298 -16.24 4.61 7.68
N SER A 299 -15.84 5.56 6.82
CA SER A 299 -15.18 6.79 7.27
C SER A 299 -16.14 7.77 7.93
N VAL A 300 -15.65 8.48 8.93
CA VAL A 300 -16.24 9.68 9.51
C VAL A 300 -15.44 10.87 9.02
N LEU A 301 -16.13 11.81 8.38
CA LEU A 301 -15.55 13.07 7.93
C LEU A 301 -15.76 14.13 9.02
N VAL A 302 -14.74 14.96 9.25
CA VAL A 302 -14.85 16.10 10.15
C VAL A 302 -14.04 17.27 9.63
N THR A 303 -14.62 18.46 9.72
CA THR A 303 -13.91 19.71 9.50
C THR A 303 -13.68 20.39 10.85
N LEU A 304 -12.42 20.71 11.12
CA LEU A 304 -11.98 21.49 12.26
C LEU A 304 -11.71 22.92 11.80
N ALA A 305 -12.41 23.91 12.35
CA ALA A 305 -12.28 25.32 11.97
C ALA A 305 -12.12 26.24 13.20
N PRO A 306 -11.50 27.44 13.06
CA PRO A 306 -11.27 28.37 14.18
C PRO A 306 -12.53 28.87 14.88
#